data_AF-A0A9E3EVL1-F1
#
_entry.id   AF-A0A9E3EVL1-F1
#
_cell.length_a   1.000
_cell.length_b   1.000
_cell.length_c   1.000
_cell.angle_alpha   90.00
_cell.angle_beta   90.00
_cell.angle_gamma   90.00
#
_symmetry.space_group_name_H-M   'P 1'
#
loop_
_entity.id
_entity.type
_entity.pdbx_description
1 polymer ?
#
loop_
_entity_poly.entity_id
_entity_poly.type
_entity_poly.pdbx_seq_one_letter_code
_entity_poly.pdbx_strand_id
1 'polypeptide(L)'
;MPTYGYTGKIVTFTAPAAGVYDIVAYGAQGGGGGGLGAEIGGDVTLTANEQLQVAVGGAGGTAVGGSQSGGGGGSFVVGPNNTPLVIAGGGGGGSGGSGGQTGTAGSGGGGGGGSGGSGGYGQAGGGGGGGGGFKGNGANGSAGTGSIGTGGGGSGGQSFPTLAGGAGGGASGGGGGGGGFGGGGGGTYDNGRGGGGGGYSGGGGGGGGAYTATGNGGLSSPGPSGGGGSFLAAGATNTVLVGGENGGAGKVVITNLAPPVIGGTVAGQATTGTTPIAPFSAVTISDPTAGQTETVTVTPSNPANGTLSDTLGGTVSNGIYTVSGSPSTVTTDLQALTFTPNTGTVAAGQTITTGFTISDTNAFATATDTKTSVIDTASAQPLTITVPAADQTQTSTGLAVVTPFKGVTITDPNTGSPTETVTVTPSPTTIGTLADPNASTDGSTTSNGAITLKGSASAVTTELDALTFTPAYGQSGKTTFTIADTNSAGQAATPGTAALTVTLPTITTAQLQQVGGDLIQFYKDTAAHASTAADASKLTSDVTALDLSQAELGQVLGQTLSWAKLASAAATTLGNDIAKLYYPKITADLAHGGQGLATDLTSMVGTTVGVAVDDLFRLHSGQSAATALAGTVNDYKLG
;
A
#
# COMPACT_ATOMS: atom_id res chain seq x y z
N MET A 1 13.77 27.73 20.26
CA MET A 1 14.72 28.69 19.65
C MET A 1 15.50 29.43 20.74
N PRO A 2 16.84 29.35 20.79
CA PRO A 2 17.65 30.14 21.71
C PRO A 2 17.52 31.65 21.45
N THR A 3 16.94 32.38 22.42
CA THR A 3 16.94 33.85 22.44
C THR A 3 17.86 34.33 23.55
N TYR A 4 18.84 35.14 23.18
CA TYR A 4 19.80 35.75 24.08
C TYR A 4 19.36 37.18 24.40
N GLY A 5 19.06 37.42 25.68
CA GLY A 5 18.83 38.76 26.22
C GLY A 5 20.11 39.41 26.74
N TYR A 6 19.99 40.67 27.14
CA TYR A 6 21.10 41.43 27.71
C TYR A 6 21.60 40.85 29.03
N THR A 7 22.91 40.58 29.11
CA THR A 7 23.58 40.07 30.34
C THR A 7 24.80 40.87 30.76
N GLY A 8 25.23 41.86 29.96
CA GLY A 8 26.44 42.65 30.22
C GLY A 8 27.77 41.89 30.06
N LYS A 9 27.75 40.70 29.45
CA LYS A 9 28.94 39.87 29.17
C LYS A 9 28.78 39.10 27.86
N ILE A 10 29.89 38.55 27.37
CA ILE A 10 29.90 37.58 26.27
C ILE A 10 29.49 36.20 26.84
N VAL A 11 28.63 35.49 26.12
CA VAL A 11 28.25 34.10 26.37
C VAL A 11 28.57 33.25 25.15
N THR A 12 28.65 31.92 25.32
CA THR A 12 28.95 30.99 24.23
C THR A 12 27.68 30.27 23.77
N PHE A 13 27.46 30.25 22.45
CA PHE A 13 26.56 29.31 21.79
C PHE A 13 27.40 28.18 21.17
N THR A 14 26.92 26.95 21.25
CA THR A 14 27.54 25.80 20.57
C THR A 14 26.53 25.22 19.60
N ALA A 15 26.87 25.16 18.31
CA ALA A 15 26.01 24.60 17.28
C ALA A 15 25.81 23.10 17.52
N PRO A 16 24.58 22.62 17.79
CA PRO A 16 24.35 21.21 18.11
C PRO A 16 24.56 20.27 16.90
N ALA A 17 24.44 20.80 15.68
CA ALA A 17 24.61 20.05 14.44
C ALA A 17 25.23 20.96 13.37
N ALA A 18 25.72 20.36 12.29
CA ALA A 18 26.07 21.13 11.10
C ALA A 18 24.79 21.47 10.33
N GLY A 19 24.74 22.67 9.75
CA GLY A 19 23.56 23.11 9.00
C GLY A 19 23.50 24.60 8.79
N VAL A 20 22.39 25.05 8.22
CA VAL A 20 22.08 26.47 8.03
C VAL A 20 21.35 26.99 9.27
N TYR A 21 21.79 28.14 9.77
CA TYR A 21 21.22 28.80 10.93
C TYR A 21 20.80 30.22 10.56
N ASP A 22 19.55 30.59 10.85
CA ASP A 22 19.14 31.99 10.84
C ASP A 22 19.68 32.66 12.11
N ILE A 23 20.48 33.71 11.94
CA ILE A 23 21.07 34.48 13.03
C ILE A 23 20.62 35.93 12.89
N VAL A 24 19.84 36.42 13.85
CA VAL A 24 19.36 37.80 13.88
C VAL A 24 19.80 38.49 15.16
N ALA A 25 20.47 39.63 15.01
CA ALA A 25 20.92 40.50 16.09
C ALA A 25 20.22 41.85 16.04
N TYR A 26 19.90 42.38 17.22
CA TYR A 26 19.32 43.70 17.40
C TYR A 26 20.22 44.53 18.28
N GLY A 27 20.66 45.70 17.81
CA GLY A 27 21.42 46.66 18.58
C GLY A 27 20.56 47.31 19.67
N ALA A 28 21.20 47.88 20.69
CA ALA A 28 20.48 48.58 21.75
C ALA A 28 20.22 50.05 21.42
N GLN A 29 19.21 50.62 22.06
CA GLN A 29 18.86 52.03 21.96
C GLN A 29 19.82 52.92 22.77
N GLY A 30 20.08 54.14 22.28
CA GLY A 30 20.73 55.19 23.06
C GLY A 30 19.83 55.78 24.16
N GLY A 31 20.42 56.26 25.25
CA GLY A 31 19.64 56.80 26.38
C GLY A 31 18.94 58.14 26.06
N GLY A 32 18.01 58.56 26.92
CA GLY A 32 17.34 59.86 26.85
C GLY A 32 16.63 60.18 25.53
N GLY A 33 15.90 59.22 24.97
CA GLY A 33 15.28 59.36 23.64
C GLY A 33 16.29 59.27 22.49
N GLY A 34 17.41 58.57 22.72
CA GLY A 34 18.42 58.27 21.71
C GLY A 34 17.90 57.36 20.60
N GLY A 35 18.70 57.25 19.55
CA GLY A 35 18.36 56.45 18.38
C GLY A 35 18.14 54.99 18.73
N LEU A 36 17.24 54.34 17.99
CA LEU A 36 16.99 52.90 18.05
C LEU A 36 18.19 52.12 17.48
N GLY A 37 18.39 50.88 17.94
CA GLY A 37 19.41 49.99 17.40
C GLY A 37 18.98 49.34 16.08
N ALA A 38 19.95 48.89 15.27
CA ALA A 38 19.69 48.18 14.02
C ALA A 38 19.19 46.74 14.26
N GLU A 39 18.53 46.16 13.27
CA GLU A 39 18.24 44.73 13.13
C GLU A 39 19.04 44.19 11.95
N ILE A 40 19.89 43.19 12.21
CA ILE A 40 20.79 42.60 11.22
C ILE A 40 20.71 41.11 11.36
N GLY A 41 20.50 40.41 10.25
CA GLY A 41 20.49 38.96 10.27
C GLY A 41 20.49 38.31 8.90
N GLY A 42 20.52 37.00 8.92
CA GLY A 42 20.44 36.15 7.76
C GLY A 42 20.93 34.74 8.05
N ASP A 43 20.85 33.92 7.02
CA ASP A 43 21.19 32.51 7.08
C ASP A 43 22.70 32.31 6.95
N VAL A 44 23.30 31.62 7.92
CA VAL A 44 24.74 31.32 7.99
C VAL A 44 24.93 29.82 8.16
N THR A 45 25.87 29.23 7.41
CA THR A 45 26.21 27.81 7.57
C THR A 45 27.19 27.64 8.72
N LEU A 46 26.86 26.77 9.69
CA LEU A 46 27.72 26.39 10.80
C LEU A 46 28.07 24.91 10.75
N THR A 47 29.20 24.56 11.36
CA THR A 47 29.63 23.18 11.56
C THR A 47 29.19 22.64 12.93
N ALA A 48 29.09 21.32 13.07
CA ALA A 48 28.71 20.71 14.34
C ALA A 48 29.75 21.01 15.43
N ASN A 49 29.28 21.38 16.62
CA ASN A 49 30.07 21.83 17.77
C ASN A 49 30.83 23.15 17.55
N GLU A 50 30.51 23.90 16.49
CA GLU A 50 31.08 25.23 16.30
C GLU A 50 30.65 26.17 17.42
N GLN A 51 31.62 26.85 18.03
CA GLN A 51 31.37 27.77 19.14
C GLN A 51 31.32 29.21 18.63
N LEU A 52 30.19 29.87 18.90
CA LEU A 52 29.98 31.29 18.63
C LEU A 52 30.00 32.09 19.93
N GLN A 53 30.67 33.22 19.92
CA GLN A 53 30.62 34.23 20.98
C GLN A 53 29.43 35.16 20.72
N VAL A 54 28.53 35.24 21.68
CA VAL A 54 27.33 36.07 21.64
C VAL A 54 27.42 37.15 22.71
N ALA A 55 27.34 38.42 22.31
CA ALA A 55 27.18 39.55 23.21
C ALA A 55 25.96 40.35 22.80
N VAL A 56 25.13 40.71 23.78
CA VAL A 56 23.92 41.47 23.53
C VAL A 56 24.13 42.90 24.02
N GLY A 57 23.78 43.88 23.19
CA GLY A 57 23.96 45.29 23.51
C GLY A 57 23.08 45.74 24.68
N GLY A 58 23.65 46.55 25.58
CA GLY A 58 22.93 47.26 26.63
C GLY A 58 22.47 48.64 26.16
N ALA A 59 21.31 49.08 26.66
CA ALA A 59 20.82 50.43 26.38
C ALA A 59 21.76 51.49 26.96
N GLY A 60 21.84 52.65 26.31
CA GLY A 60 22.61 53.79 26.80
C GLY A 60 22.01 54.35 28.09
N GLY A 61 22.87 54.74 29.02
CA GLY A 61 22.46 55.38 30.28
C GLY A 61 21.94 56.79 30.05
N THR A 62 20.92 57.18 30.81
CA THR A 62 20.34 58.54 30.82
C THR A 62 20.92 59.32 31.99
N ALA A 63 21.42 60.55 31.78
CA ALA A 63 21.92 61.39 32.87
C ALA A 63 20.81 61.90 33.81
N VAL A 64 21.23 62.33 35.00
CA VAL A 64 20.38 63.04 35.96
C VAL A 64 19.89 64.35 35.33
N GLY A 65 18.58 64.53 35.17
CA GLY A 65 17.99 65.67 34.46
C GLY A 65 17.64 65.41 32.98
N GLY A 66 17.83 64.18 32.48
CA GLY A 66 17.23 63.66 31.24
C GLY A 66 17.73 64.23 29.92
N SER A 67 18.68 65.16 29.93
CA SER A 67 19.02 65.98 28.77
C SER A 67 20.26 65.49 28.00
N GLN A 68 21.02 64.50 28.49
CA GLN A 68 22.30 64.05 27.90
C GLN A 68 22.57 62.57 28.20
N SER A 69 22.77 61.75 27.17
CA SER A 69 22.76 60.30 27.36
C SER A 69 23.85 59.56 26.60
N GLY A 70 24.23 58.38 27.10
CA GLY A 70 25.18 57.50 26.43
C GLY A 70 24.56 56.82 25.20
N GLY A 71 25.43 56.40 24.28
CA GLY A 71 25.03 55.59 23.14
C GLY A 71 24.67 54.15 23.57
N GLY A 72 23.75 53.52 22.84
CA GLY A 72 23.45 52.10 22.97
C GLY A 72 24.60 51.26 22.43
N GLY A 73 24.81 50.08 23.00
CA GLY A 73 25.82 49.16 22.48
C GLY A 73 25.31 48.29 21.34
N GLY A 74 26.25 47.77 20.55
CA GLY A 74 25.96 46.78 19.51
C GLY A 74 25.72 45.38 20.08
N SER A 75 25.03 44.55 19.31
CA SER A 75 24.91 43.11 19.57
C SER A 75 25.78 42.34 18.59
N PHE A 76 26.52 41.34 19.06
CA PHE A 76 27.59 40.66 18.34
C PHE A 76 27.36 39.15 18.36
N VAL A 77 27.46 38.53 17.19
CA VAL A 77 27.64 37.10 16.99
C VAL A 77 28.94 36.91 16.20
N VAL A 78 29.91 36.28 16.86
CA VAL A 78 31.29 36.17 16.37
C VAL A 78 31.69 34.71 16.39
N GLY A 79 32.11 34.18 15.24
CA GLY A 79 32.58 32.82 15.09
C GLY A 79 34.02 32.61 15.55
N PRO A 80 34.56 31.40 15.36
CA PRO A 80 35.93 31.06 15.73
C PRO A 80 36.96 32.04 15.16
N ASN A 81 38.09 32.19 15.88
CA ASN A 81 39.18 33.11 15.54
C ASN A 81 38.77 34.59 15.47
N ASN A 82 37.75 35.00 16.23
CA ASN A 82 37.18 36.34 16.23
C ASN A 82 36.67 36.77 14.83
N THR A 83 36.05 35.86 14.10
CA THR A 83 35.48 36.16 12.78
C THR A 83 34.06 36.72 12.96
N PRO A 84 33.79 37.99 12.62
CA PRO A 84 32.44 38.55 12.79
C PRO A 84 31.47 37.83 11.85
N LEU A 85 30.29 37.45 12.35
CA LEU A 85 29.22 36.85 11.56
C LEU A 85 28.05 37.81 11.40
N VAL A 86 27.48 38.26 12.53
CA VAL A 86 26.34 39.18 12.57
C VAL A 86 26.59 40.20 13.67
N ILE A 87 26.60 41.48 13.33
CA ILE A 87 26.73 42.57 14.31
C ILE A 87 25.71 43.64 13.99
N ALA A 88 24.85 43.93 14.96
CA ALA A 88 23.87 45.00 14.85
C ALA A 88 24.34 46.23 15.62
N GLY A 89 24.42 47.38 14.92
CA GLY A 89 24.82 48.65 15.51
C GLY A 89 23.79 49.20 16.50
N GLY A 90 24.26 49.70 17.65
CA GLY A 90 23.44 50.42 18.62
C GLY A 90 23.18 51.87 18.20
N GLY A 91 22.12 52.48 18.73
CA GLY A 91 21.80 53.88 18.43
C GLY A 91 22.62 54.89 19.25
N GLY A 92 22.77 56.10 18.73
CA GLY A 92 23.41 57.22 19.43
C GLY A 92 22.56 57.76 20.59
N GLY A 93 23.20 58.28 21.62
CA GLY A 93 22.52 58.87 22.79
C GLY A 93 21.86 60.23 22.49
N GLY A 94 20.74 60.53 23.15
CA GLY A 94 20.03 61.80 23.00
C GLY A 94 20.78 63.01 23.59
N SER A 95 20.44 64.18 23.06
CA SER A 95 20.92 65.51 23.50
C SER A 95 19.74 66.46 23.70
N GLY A 96 19.82 67.41 24.63
CA GLY A 96 18.70 68.27 25.09
C GLY A 96 18.04 69.13 24.00
N GLY A 97 17.19 68.51 23.18
CA GLY A 97 16.49 69.09 22.03
C GLY A 97 16.65 68.33 20.71
N SER A 98 17.49 67.28 20.63
CA SER A 98 17.71 66.47 19.42
C SER A 98 17.94 65.00 19.76
N GLY A 99 17.21 64.10 19.09
CA GLY A 99 17.40 62.66 19.20
C GLY A 99 18.77 62.21 18.69
N GLY A 100 19.24 61.05 19.15
CA GLY A 100 20.43 60.40 18.59
C GLY A 100 20.12 59.74 17.24
N GLN A 101 21.13 59.55 16.40
CA GLN A 101 20.98 58.79 15.15
C GLN A 101 20.78 57.30 15.47
N THR A 102 19.98 56.63 14.64
CA THR A 102 19.76 55.18 14.74
C THR A 102 21.02 54.40 14.38
N GLY A 103 21.12 53.18 14.90
CA GLY A 103 22.10 52.21 14.39
C GLY A 103 21.89 52.01 12.89
N THR A 104 22.97 51.94 12.13
CA THR A 104 22.88 51.89 10.66
C THR A 104 22.83 50.44 10.18
N ALA A 105 22.15 50.19 9.06
CA ALA A 105 22.19 48.89 8.38
C ALA A 105 23.54 48.62 7.69
N GLY A 106 24.29 49.68 7.38
CA GLY A 106 25.58 49.62 6.70
C GLY A 106 26.76 49.51 7.65
N SER A 107 27.95 49.29 7.09
CA SER A 107 29.17 49.06 7.88
C SER A 107 29.81 50.30 8.49
N GLY A 108 29.34 51.50 8.14
CA GLY A 108 29.80 52.78 8.68
C GLY A 108 28.93 53.26 9.84
N GLY A 109 29.57 53.86 10.85
CA GLY A 109 28.87 54.57 11.91
C GLY A 109 28.37 55.95 11.44
N GLY A 110 27.24 56.41 12.00
CA GLY A 110 26.69 57.74 11.74
C GLY A 110 27.47 58.86 12.45
N GLY A 111 27.19 60.13 12.11
CA GLY A 111 27.62 61.30 12.89
C GLY A 111 29.13 61.48 13.08
N GLY A 112 29.96 61.15 12.09
CA GLY A 112 31.42 61.07 12.28
C GLY A 112 31.83 59.75 12.93
N GLY A 113 31.14 58.67 12.57
CA GLY A 113 31.48 57.32 13.00
C GLY A 113 32.67 56.74 12.24
N GLY A 114 33.14 55.61 12.75
CA GLY A 114 34.18 54.81 12.15
C GLY A 114 33.71 54.05 10.91
N SER A 115 34.65 53.42 10.23
CA SER A 115 34.42 52.54 9.08
C SER A 115 35.30 51.30 9.17
N GLY A 116 34.90 50.22 8.48
CA GLY A 116 35.72 49.02 8.35
C GLY A 116 36.07 48.31 9.67
N GLY A 117 35.30 48.56 10.74
CA GLY A 117 35.56 48.02 12.07
C GLY A 117 36.08 49.04 13.09
N SER A 118 36.38 50.28 12.69
CA SER A 118 36.99 51.27 13.58
C SER A 118 35.97 51.86 14.55
N GLY A 119 36.45 52.34 15.71
CA GLY A 119 35.65 53.16 16.61
C GLY A 119 35.28 54.51 16.00
N GLY A 120 34.26 55.14 16.57
CA GLY A 120 33.80 56.47 16.19
C GLY A 120 34.65 57.57 16.81
N TYR A 121 34.62 58.74 16.19
CA TYR A 121 35.34 59.91 16.71
C TYR A 121 34.64 60.50 17.94
N GLY A 122 35.42 60.90 18.93
CA GLY A 122 34.97 61.78 20.00
C GLY A 122 35.03 63.23 19.52
N GLN A 123 34.15 64.08 20.04
CA GLN A 123 34.07 65.46 19.58
C GLN A 123 34.85 66.44 20.48
N ALA A 124 35.29 67.56 19.91
CA ALA A 124 36.02 68.61 20.62
C ALA A 124 35.10 69.46 21.52
N GLY A 125 35.69 70.14 22.53
CA GLY A 125 34.98 71.13 23.36
C GLY A 125 33.96 70.55 24.33
N GLY A 126 34.32 69.52 25.09
CA GLY A 126 33.43 68.83 26.03
C GLY A 126 32.43 67.88 25.35
N GLY A 127 32.85 67.29 24.23
CA GLY A 127 32.07 66.36 23.40
C GLY A 127 31.70 65.03 24.05
N GLY A 128 30.67 64.37 23.51
CA GLY A 128 30.42 62.96 23.81
C GLY A 128 31.54 62.07 23.27
N GLY A 129 31.74 60.92 23.91
CA GLY A 129 32.65 59.88 23.42
C GLY A 129 32.08 59.16 22.20
N GLY A 130 32.95 58.73 21.30
CA GLY A 130 32.58 57.86 20.18
C GLY A 130 32.26 56.44 20.65
N GLY A 131 31.45 55.72 19.88
CA GLY A 131 31.23 54.29 20.10
C GLY A 131 32.47 53.45 19.74
N GLY A 132 32.61 52.29 20.37
CA GLY A 132 33.56 51.26 19.99
C GLY A 132 33.10 50.52 18.74
N GLY A 133 34.06 50.19 17.87
CA GLY A 133 33.86 49.28 16.75
C GLY A 133 34.31 47.86 17.09
N PHE A 134 34.38 47.00 16.07
CA PHE A 134 34.86 45.64 16.21
C PHE A 134 36.38 45.58 16.42
N LYS A 135 37.13 46.48 15.77
CA LYS A 135 38.60 46.48 15.72
C LYS A 135 39.26 47.59 16.53
N GLY A 136 38.50 48.58 16.98
CA GLY A 136 39.07 49.75 17.66
C GLY A 136 38.09 50.45 18.58
N ASN A 137 38.62 50.95 19.69
CA ASN A 137 37.86 51.72 20.67
C ASN A 137 37.36 53.02 20.06
N GLY A 138 36.24 53.51 20.58
CA GLY A 138 35.79 54.86 20.33
C GLY A 138 36.76 55.86 20.95
N ALA A 139 36.92 57.02 20.30
CA ALA A 139 37.72 58.08 20.87
C ALA A 139 36.97 58.81 21.99
N ASN A 140 37.71 59.22 23.02
CA ASN A 140 37.18 60.06 24.08
C ASN A 140 36.81 61.45 23.53
N GLY A 141 35.76 62.06 24.07
CA GLY A 141 35.51 63.48 23.89
C GLY A 141 36.63 64.30 24.54
N SER A 142 37.09 65.36 23.87
CA SER A 142 38.13 66.24 24.43
C SER A 142 37.53 67.19 25.47
N ALA A 143 38.29 67.54 26.52
CA ALA A 143 37.88 68.54 27.50
C ALA A 143 37.64 69.92 26.85
N GLY A 144 36.74 70.71 27.41
CA GLY A 144 36.56 72.11 27.02
C GLY A 144 37.72 72.99 27.50
N THR A 145 38.01 74.08 26.78
CA THR A 145 38.91 75.15 27.25
C THR A 145 38.11 76.45 27.41
N GLY A 146 38.18 77.12 28.56
CA GLY A 146 37.54 78.43 28.82
C GLY A 146 36.35 78.39 29.80
N SER A 147 35.50 79.43 29.79
CA SER A 147 34.33 79.63 30.69
C SER A 147 33.22 78.57 30.59
N ILE A 148 33.45 77.54 29.79
CA ILE A 148 32.58 76.39 29.56
C ILE A 148 33.27 75.23 30.26
N GLY A 149 33.01 75.10 31.57
CA GLY A 149 33.39 74.00 32.46
C GLY A 149 34.68 73.21 32.18
N THR A 150 35.58 73.12 33.17
CA THR A 150 36.73 72.20 33.17
C THR A 150 36.35 70.70 33.22
N GLY A 151 35.12 70.35 32.89
CA GLY A 151 34.59 68.98 32.89
C GLY A 151 35.20 68.13 31.79
N GLY A 152 35.63 66.92 32.16
CA GLY A 152 36.14 65.93 31.20
C GLY A 152 35.05 65.51 30.19
N GLY A 153 35.45 65.30 28.94
CA GLY A 153 34.55 64.76 27.91
C GLY A 153 34.09 63.33 28.21
N GLY A 154 33.09 62.86 27.46
CA GLY A 154 32.60 61.49 27.58
C GLY A 154 33.68 60.50 27.13
N SER A 155 33.82 59.39 27.83
CA SER A 155 34.77 58.34 27.41
C SER A 155 34.22 57.60 26.19
N GLY A 156 35.12 57.16 25.31
CA GLY A 156 34.76 56.30 24.19
C GLY A 156 34.39 54.89 24.65
N GLY A 157 33.54 54.22 23.88
CA GLY A 157 33.22 52.81 24.10
C GLY A 157 34.38 51.89 23.71
N GLN A 158 34.52 50.76 24.40
CA GLN A 158 35.57 49.77 24.11
C GLN A 158 35.15 48.83 22.98
N SER A 159 36.11 48.37 22.18
CA SER A 159 35.88 47.42 21.10
C SER A 159 35.67 46.00 21.59
N PHE A 160 35.26 45.12 20.67
CA PHE A 160 35.31 43.67 20.90
C PHE A 160 36.75 43.23 21.24
N PRO A 161 36.95 42.26 22.15
CA PRO A 161 35.95 41.53 22.95
C PRO A 161 35.57 42.19 24.28
N THR A 162 36.16 43.34 24.62
CA THR A 162 35.93 43.99 25.92
C THR A 162 34.51 44.54 26.01
N LEU A 163 34.05 45.24 24.96
CA LEU A 163 32.68 45.73 24.78
C LEU A 163 32.14 46.65 25.90
N ALA A 164 32.97 47.09 26.83
CA ALA A 164 32.55 48.01 27.89
C ALA A 164 32.07 49.33 27.30
N GLY A 165 30.96 49.85 27.85
CA GLY A 165 30.49 51.19 27.52
C GLY A 165 31.43 52.27 28.08
N GLY A 166 31.46 53.43 27.42
CA GLY A 166 32.21 54.59 27.88
C GLY A 166 31.56 55.25 29.10
N ALA A 167 32.36 55.63 30.09
CA ALA A 167 31.87 56.44 31.20
C ALA A 167 31.40 57.82 30.71
N GLY A 168 30.31 58.34 31.29
CA GLY A 168 29.88 59.71 31.03
C GLY A 168 30.84 60.74 31.61
N GLY A 169 30.88 61.94 31.01
CA GLY A 169 31.76 63.06 31.41
C GLY A 169 31.03 64.19 32.13
N GLY A 170 31.79 65.08 32.80
CA GLY A 170 31.34 66.29 33.50
C GLY A 170 32.16 66.66 34.74
N ALA A 171 32.15 67.93 35.17
CA ALA A 171 32.65 68.37 36.48
C ALA A 171 31.66 69.32 37.18
N SER A 172 31.62 69.24 38.52
CA SER A 172 30.77 70.05 39.43
C SER A 172 29.32 69.56 39.56
N GLY A 173 29.14 68.36 40.15
CA GLY A 173 27.86 67.93 40.74
C GLY A 173 26.91 67.12 39.85
N GLY A 174 27.24 66.88 38.58
CA GLY A 174 26.48 66.00 37.67
C GLY A 174 27.37 65.25 36.68
N GLY A 175 26.98 64.01 36.32
CA GLY A 175 27.69 63.17 35.35
C GLY A 175 26.81 62.83 34.15
N GLY A 176 27.39 62.82 32.95
CA GLY A 176 26.71 62.39 31.73
C GLY A 176 26.30 60.91 31.77
N GLY A 177 25.37 60.52 30.90
CA GLY A 177 24.94 59.13 30.78
C GLY A 177 26.09 58.23 30.28
N GLY A 178 26.32 57.11 30.94
CA GLY A 178 27.28 56.10 30.47
C GLY A 178 26.80 55.39 29.21
N GLY A 179 27.72 54.98 28.34
CA GLY A 179 27.40 54.16 27.18
C GLY A 179 26.98 52.74 27.58
N GLY A 180 26.17 52.12 26.74
CA GLY A 180 25.75 50.73 26.91
C GLY A 180 26.87 49.72 26.62
N PHE A 181 26.83 48.56 27.29
CA PHE A 181 27.67 47.42 26.93
C PHE A 181 27.42 47.01 25.48
N GLY A 182 28.45 46.58 24.77
CA GLY A 182 28.49 46.53 23.30
C GLY A 182 29.17 47.75 22.69
N GLY A 183 29.93 48.51 23.49
CA GLY A 183 30.77 49.62 23.03
C GLY A 183 30.05 50.96 22.83
N GLY A 184 28.94 51.25 23.51
CA GLY A 184 28.36 52.59 23.48
C GLY A 184 29.32 53.64 24.08
N GLY A 185 29.38 54.85 23.51
CA GLY A 185 30.14 55.98 24.05
C GLY A 185 29.40 56.71 25.17
N GLY A 186 30.12 57.37 26.07
CA GLY A 186 29.54 58.18 27.15
C GLY A 186 29.10 59.57 26.68
N GLY A 187 27.99 60.08 27.22
CA GLY A 187 27.54 61.47 27.04
C GLY A 187 28.21 62.44 28.04
N THR A 188 27.95 63.74 27.92
CA THR A 188 28.51 64.78 28.82
C THR A 188 27.44 65.67 29.42
N TYR A 189 27.57 65.98 30.73
CA TYR A 189 26.63 66.80 31.48
C TYR A 189 26.62 68.28 31.04
N ASP A 190 27.79 68.94 31.05
CA ASP A 190 27.91 70.40 30.94
C ASP A 190 27.47 70.99 29.59
N ASN A 191 27.50 70.19 28.52
CA ASN A 191 27.35 70.68 27.14
C ASN A 191 26.19 70.06 26.36
N GLY A 192 25.36 69.24 27.00
CA GLY A 192 24.17 68.74 26.32
C GLY A 192 24.41 67.56 25.37
N ARG A 193 25.56 66.87 25.38
CA ARG A 193 26.00 66.04 24.23
C ARG A 193 25.86 64.54 24.47
N GLY A 194 25.30 63.84 23.49
CA GLY A 194 25.12 62.38 23.53
C GLY A 194 26.36 61.59 23.11
N GLY A 195 26.49 60.35 23.59
CA GLY A 195 27.55 59.43 23.16
C GLY A 195 27.20 58.66 21.88
N GLY A 196 28.21 58.25 21.12
CA GLY A 196 28.01 57.47 19.89
C GLY A 196 27.61 56.01 20.16
N GLY A 197 26.81 55.41 19.28
CA GLY A 197 26.41 54.00 19.38
C GLY A 197 27.56 53.03 19.10
N GLY A 198 27.62 51.91 19.80
CA GLY A 198 28.59 50.83 19.54
C GLY A 198 28.16 49.92 18.40
N GLY A 199 29.06 49.09 17.85
CA GLY A 199 28.70 48.18 16.76
C GLY A 199 29.91 47.59 16.04
N TYR A 200 29.71 47.19 14.78
CA TYR A 200 30.83 46.80 13.92
C TYR A 200 31.77 47.98 13.69
N SER A 201 31.21 49.15 13.39
CA SER A 201 31.95 50.41 13.47
C SER A 201 31.26 51.31 14.50
N GLY A 202 32.03 52.07 15.27
CA GLY A 202 31.45 52.96 16.27
C GLY A 202 30.82 54.21 15.67
N GLY A 203 29.70 54.66 16.21
CA GLY A 203 29.10 55.96 15.87
C GLY A 203 29.90 57.12 16.48
N GLY A 204 29.85 58.29 15.86
CA GLY A 204 30.52 59.49 16.39
C GLY A 204 29.81 60.04 17.63
N GLY A 205 30.57 60.64 18.55
CA GLY A 205 30.00 61.39 19.67
C GLY A 205 29.24 62.64 19.19
N GLY A 206 28.33 63.14 20.02
CA GLY A 206 27.65 64.42 19.79
C GLY A 206 28.60 65.61 20.03
N GLY A 207 28.53 66.62 19.18
CA GLY A 207 29.41 67.79 19.18
C GLY A 207 28.65 69.10 18.91
N GLY A 208 29.13 70.20 19.47
CA GLY A 208 28.73 71.57 19.10
C GLY A 208 29.70 72.12 18.06
N GLY A 209 29.22 72.90 17.10
CA GLY A 209 30.07 73.58 16.12
C GLY A 209 31.15 74.43 16.79
N ALA A 210 32.27 74.64 16.09
CA ALA A 210 33.36 75.47 16.57
C ALA A 210 32.84 76.83 17.08
N TYR A 211 33.27 77.25 18.28
CA TYR A 211 33.13 78.63 18.71
C TYR A 211 33.88 79.51 17.72
N THR A 212 33.16 80.24 16.85
CA THR A 212 33.75 81.44 16.28
C THR A 212 33.88 82.43 17.43
N ALA A 213 35.11 82.86 17.70
CA ALA A 213 35.50 83.66 18.85
C ALA A 213 34.99 85.12 18.78
N THR A 214 33.67 85.31 18.66
CA THR A 214 33.03 86.63 18.68
C THR A 214 31.88 86.64 19.67
N GLY A 215 32.20 86.46 20.95
CA GLY A 215 31.63 87.13 22.13
C GLY A 215 30.11 87.22 22.39
N ASN A 216 29.22 86.83 21.48
CA ASN A 216 27.77 86.86 21.61
C ASN A 216 27.19 85.97 20.50
N GLY A 217 27.10 84.66 20.74
CA GLY A 217 26.56 83.71 19.77
C GLY A 217 25.95 82.53 20.50
N GLY A 218 24.66 82.29 20.29
CA GLY A 218 23.94 81.18 20.90
C GLY A 218 24.60 79.84 20.59
N LEU A 219 24.45 78.89 21.53
CA LEU A 219 24.78 77.48 21.33
C LEU A 219 24.16 77.02 20.01
N SER A 220 24.96 76.81 18.96
CA SER A 220 24.47 76.08 17.80
C SER A 220 24.09 74.69 18.28
N SER A 221 22.87 74.26 17.96
CA SER A 221 22.28 73.02 18.47
C SER A 221 23.29 71.87 18.39
N PRO A 222 23.49 71.10 19.49
CA PRO A 222 24.41 69.97 19.46
C PRO A 222 24.01 69.04 18.31
N GLY A 223 24.94 68.76 17.40
CA GLY A 223 24.71 67.82 16.31
C GLY A 223 24.39 66.43 16.90
N PRO A 224 23.46 65.67 16.28
CA PRO A 224 23.00 64.40 16.84
C PRO A 224 24.17 63.41 16.87
N SER A 225 24.32 62.70 18.00
CA SER A 225 25.28 61.61 18.12
C SER A 225 25.00 60.54 17.05
N GLY A 226 26.05 59.89 16.56
CA GLY A 226 25.97 58.86 15.54
C GLY A 226 25.57 57.50 16.10
N GLY A 227 24.75 56.73 15.37
CA GLY A 227 24.58 55.31 15.63
C GLY A 227 25.75 54.47 15.12
N GLY A 228 25.94 53.29 15.70
CA GLY A 228 26.95 52.34 15.28
C GLY A 228 26.63 51.73 13.91
N GLY A 229 27.69 51.35 13.19
CA GLY A 229 27.61 50.54 11.98
C GLY A 229 27.39 49.07 12.28
N SER A 230 26.81 48.36 11.31
CA SER A 230 26.46 46.95 11.37
C SER A 230 27.35 46.08 10.47
N PHE A 231 27.27 44.76 10.62
CA PHE A 231 27.97 43.81 9.78
C PHE A 231 27.17 42.53 9.62
N LEU A 232 27.16 42.01 8.40
CA LEU A 232 26.69 40.67 8.08
C LEU A 232 27.78 40.01 7.23
N ALA A 233 28.14 38.77 7.56
CA ALA A 233 29.19 38.04 6.86
C ALA A 233 28.90 37.90 5.38
N ALA A 234 29.94 38.03 4.57
CA ALA A 234 29.87 37.76 3.14
C ALA A 234 29.49 36.27 2.93
N GLY A 235 28.42 36.02 2.17
CA GLY A 235 27.89 34.68 1.94
C GLY A 235 26.64 34.33 2.75
N ALA A 236 26.19 35.20 3.66
CA ALA A 236 24.88 35.05 4.28
C ALA A 236 23.76 35.21 3.24
N THR A 237 22.70 34.41 3.35
CA THR A 237 21.50 34.50 2.50
C THR A 237 20.29 34.96 3.32
N ASN A 238 19.14 35.20 2.68
CA ASN A 238 17.90 35.63 3.35
C ASN A 238 18.11 36.82 4.32
N THR A 239 18.79 37.85 3.84
CA THR A 239 19.36 38.90 4.70
C THR A 239 18.32 39.90 5.18
N VAL A 240 18.40 40.27 6.46
CA VAL A 240 17.72 41.43 7.05
C VAL A 240 18.75 42.50 7.38
N LEU A 241 18.53 43.72 6.87
CA LEU A 241 19.42 44.86 7.02
C LEU A 241 18.61 46.13 7.29
N VAL A 242 18.15 46.31 8.53
CA VAL A 242 17.27 47.41 8.93
C VAL A 242 17.95 48.28 9.98
N GLY A 243 18.06 49.57 9.72
CA GLY A 243 18.58 50.53 10.71
C GLY A 243 17.47 51.06 11.60
N GLY A 244 17.72 51.15 12.91
CA GLY A 244 16.81 51.85 13.83
C GLY A 244 15.48 51.16 14.13
N GLU A 245 15.49 49.85 14.34
CA GLU A 245 14.30 49.04 14.64
C GLU A 245 14.08 48.81 16.14
N ASN A 246 15.15 48.59 16.91
CA ASN A 246 15.04 48.07 18.27
C ASN A 246 15.13 49.14 19.36
N GLY A 247 14.10 49.22 20.19
CA GLY A 247 14.08 50.01 21.43
C GLY A 247 14.59 49.23 22.64
N GLY A 248 15.12 49.94 23.64
CA GLY A 248 15.66 49.31 24.85
C GLY A 248 16.95 48.51 24.61
N ALA A 249 17.12 47.41 25.35
CA ALA A 249 18.30 46.55 25.20
C ALA A 249 18.24 45.71 23.91
N GLY A 250 19.39 45.27 23.43
CA GLY A 250 19.48 44.38 22.28
C GLY A 250 18.91 42.99 22.57
N LYS A 251 18.84 42.18 21.51
CA LYS A 251 18.59 40.74 21.59
C LYS A 251 19.33 40.03 20.45
N VAL A 252 19.64 38.75 20.62
CA VAL A 252 20.15 37.89 19.54
C VAL A 252 19.31 36.62 19.50
N VAL A 253 18.90 36.21 18.31
CA VAL A 253 18.16 34.97 18.04
C VAL A 253 19.00 34.12 17.10
N ILE A 254 19.18 32.85 17.46
CA ILE A 254 19.88 31.86 16.62
C ILE A 254 18.95 30.67 16.44
N THR A 255 18.57 30.36 15.21
CA THR A 255 17.62 29.30 14.88
C THR A 255 18.25 28.32 13.90
N ASN A 256 18.26 27.02 14.22
CA ASN A 256 18.65 26.00 13.27
C ASN A 256 17.53 25.81 12.24
N LEU A 257 17.85 25.82 10.95
CA LEU A 257 16.89 25.65 9.86
C LEU A 257 16.95 24.24 9.24
N ALA A 258 17.62 23.30 9.89
CA ALA A 258 17.72 21.93 9.40
C ALA A 258 16.33 21.27 9.30
N PRO A 259 16.11 20.43 8.28
CA PRO A 259 14.90 19.62 8.18
C PRO A 259 14.84 18.60 9.34
N PRO A 260 13.64 18.10 9.66
CA PRO A 260 13.52 16.97 10.57
C PRO A 260 14.17 15.72 9.99
N VAL A 261 14.34 14.69 10.81
CA VAL A 261 14.98 13.42 10.44
C VAL A 261 13.98 12.29 10.60
N ILE A 262 13.80 11.53 9.52
CA ILE A 262 13.01 10.30 9.47
C ILE A 262 13.97 9.11 9.59
N GLY A 263 13.82 8.30 10.64
CA GLY A 263 14.63 7.11 10.90
C GLY A 263 13.79 5.83 10.99
N GLY A 264 14.44 4.67 10.94
CA GLY A 264 13.80 3.37 11.24
C GLY A 264 12.86 2.81 10.16
N THR A 265 12.92 3.31 8.92
CA THR A 265 12.08 2.84 7.81
C THR A 265 12.52 1.45 7.31
N VAL A 266 11.55 0.58 7.03
CA VAL A 266 11.78 -0.83 6.67
C VAL A 266 11.00 -1.20 5.39
N ALA A 267 11.73 -1.70 4.40
CA ALA A 267 11.17 -2.19 3.14
C ALA A 267 10.76 -3.67 3.20
N GLY A 268 9.82 -4.06 2.36
CA GLY A 268 9.53 -5.47 2.05
C GLY A 268 8.85 -6.24 3.19
N GLN A 269 8.08 -5.56 4.03
CA GLN A 269 7.40 -6.19 5.16
C GLN A 269 6.27 -7.08 4.66
N ALA A 270 6.32 -8.38 4.97
CA ALA A 270 5.37 -9.35 4.44
C ALA A 270 4.05 -9.38 5.23
N THR A 271 2.93 -9.49 4.53
CA THR A 271 1.60 -9.81 5.09
C THR A 271 0.82 -10.68 4.11
N THR A 272 -0.36 -11.15 4.53
CA THR A 272 -1.21 -12.03 3.72
C THR A 272 -2.66 -11.61 3.77
N GLY A 273 -3.27 -11.42 2.60
CA GLY A 273 -4.68 -11.09 2.48
C GLY A 273 -5.01 -9.75 3.12
N THR A 274 -6.13 -9.71 3.83
CA THR A 274 -6.60 -8.52 4.56
C THR A 274 -6.02 -8.42 5.96
N THR A 275 -4.92 -9.11 6.27
CA THR A 275 -4.31 -9.09 7.62
C THR A 275 -3.64 -7.72 7.86
N PRO A 276 -4.10 -6.94 8.85
CA PRO A 276 -3.50 -5.64 9.15
C PRO A 276 -2.05 -5.78 9.62
N ILE A 277 -1.19 -4.84 9.21
CA ILE A 277 0.22 -4.74 9.61
C ILE A 277 0.52 -3.32 10.09
N ALA A 278 1.52 -3.16 10.97
CA ALA A 278 2.01 -1.86 11.44
C ALA A 278 3.36 -1.53 10.78
N PRO A 279 3.37 -1.06 9.50
CA PRO A 279 4.59 -0.95 8.72
C PRO A 279 5.54 0.15 9.19
N PHE A 280 5.08 1.02 10.09
CA PHE A 280 5.86 2.13 10.63
C PHE A 280 6.26 1.94 12.10
N SER A 281 6.09 0.74 12.66
CA SER A 281 6.35 0.44 14.08
C SER A 281 7.77 0.74 14.57
N ALA A 282 8.76 0.80 13.67
CA ALA A 282 10.15 1.18 13.98
C ALA A 282 10.49 2.63 13.60
N VAL A 283 9.58 3.36 12.95
CA VAL A 283 9.86 4.70 12.43
C VAL A 283 9.96 5.70 13.57
N THR A 284 10.95 6.59 13.50
CA THR A 284 11.16 7.66 14.46
C THR A 284 11.26 9.01 13.75
N ILE A 285 10.64 10.02 14.35
CA ILE A 285 10.75 11.41 13.95
C ILE A 285 11.56 12.18 15.00
N SER A 286 12.58 12.89 14.57
CA SER A 286 13.38 13.76 15.42
C SER A 286 13.70 15.07 14.72
N ASP A 287 13.61 16.19 15.43
CA ASP A 287 13.97 17.49 14.90
C ASP A 287 15.17 18.08 15.68
N PRO A 288 16.22 18.56 15.00
CA PRO A 288 17.37 19.19 15.66
C PRO A 288 17.05 20.55 16.30
N THR A 289 15.88 21.11 16.00
CA THR A 289 15.36 22.38 16.50
C THR A 289 14.33 22.12 17.60
N ALA A 290 14.73 22.36 18.85
CA ALA A 290 13.87 22.10 19.99
C ALA A 290 12.60 22.97 20.02
N GLY A 291 11.47 22.31 20.28
CA GLY A 291 10.16 22.95 20.48
C GLY A 291 9.35 23.21 19.21
N GLN A 292 9.78 22.66 18.07
CA GLN A 292 9.04 22.74 16.81
C GLN A 292 7.86 21.76 16.78
N THR A 293 6.86 22.13 15.98
CA THR A 293 5.75 21.24 15.60
C THR A 293 6.11 20.59 14.28
N GLU A 294 5.96 19.27 14.23
CA GLU A 294 6.13 18.46 13.04
C GLU A 294 4.76 18.17 12.42
N THR A 295 4.70 18.20 11.09
CA THR A 295 3.56 17.76 10.29
C THR A 295 4.00 16.62 9.38
N VAL A 296 3.58 15.41 9.74
CA VAL A 296 3.89 14.18 8.99
C VAL A 296 2.73 13.82 8.08
N THR A 297 3.05 13.51 6.83
CA THR A 297 2.13 12.89 5.87
C THR A 297 2.68 11.55 5.41
N VAL A 298 1.80 10.57 5.23
CA VAL A 298 2.13 9.26 4.67
C VAL A 298 1.25 9.01 3.47
N THR A 299 1.89 8.83 2.32
CA THR A 299 1.22 8.61 1.03
C THR A 299 1.55 7.21 0.50
N PRO A 300 0.57 6.30 0.42
CA PRO A 300 0.73 5.02 -0.27
C PRO A 300 0.99 5.22 -1.76
N SER A 301 1.83 4.38 -2.37
CA SER A 301 2.13 4.41 -3.80
C SER A 301 0.89 4.15 -4.67
N ASN A 302 -0.08 3.40 -4.13
CA ASN A 302 -1.40 3.24 -4.71
C ASN A 302 -2.44 3.07 -3.59
N PRO A 303 -3.36 4.03 -3.38
CA PRO A 303 -4.38 3.95 -2.33
C PRO A 303 -5.42 2.84 -2.57
N ALA A 304 -5.48 2.24 -3.76
CA ALA A 304 -6.34 1.09 -4.01
C ALA A 304 -5.81 -0.21 -3.38
N ASN A 305 -4.52 -0.28 -3.05
CA ASN A 305 -3.88 -1.47 -2.51
C ASN A 305 -4.19 -1.72 -1.02
N GLY A 306 -4.88 -0.80 -0.34
CA GLY A 306 -5.24 -0.95 1.06
C GLY A 306 -5.58 0.36 1.75
N THR A 307 -5.98 0.28 3.01
CA THR A 307 -6.39 1.42 3.83
C THR A 307 -5.41 1.64 4.98
N LEU A 308 -5.09 2.91 5.24
CA LEU A 308 -4.42 3.33 6.46
C LEU A 308 -5.46 3.61 7.54
N SER A 309 -5.19 3.19 8.77
CA SER A 309 -6.05 3.45 9.93
C SER A 309 -5.22 3.82 11.16
N ASP A 310 -5.68 4.87 11.85
CA ASP A 310 -5.08 5.38 13.08
C ASP A 310 -6.11 5.40 14.21
N THR A 311 -5.62 5.28 15.44
CA THR A 311 -6.42 5.29 16.67
C THR A 311 -6.01 6.39 17.66
N LEU A 312 -4.94 7.14 17.39
CA LEU A 312 -4.33 8.04 18.37
C LEU A 312 -4.47 9.54 18.07
N GLY A 313 -4.74 9.97 16.84
CA GLY A 313 -5.13 11.36 16.56
C GLY A 313 -4.83 11.92 15.17
N GLY A 314 -4.13 11.16 14.32
CA GLY A 314 -3.96 11.48 12.92
C GLY A 314 -5.24 11.25 12.12
N THR A 315 -5.29 11.84 10.93
CA THR A 315 -6.44 11.81 10.03
C THR A 315 -6.06 11.12 8.73
N VAL A 316 -6.97 10.32 8.19
CA VAL A 316 -6.82 9.70 6.87
C VAL A 316 -7.87 10.30 5.95
N SER A 317 -7.43 10.98 4.90
CA SER A 317 -8.31 11.57 3.88
C SER A 317 -7.81 11.20 2.49
N ASN A 318 -8.69 10.68 1.64
CA ASN A 318 -8.36 10.20 0.29
C ASN A 318 -7.16 9.22 0.27
N GLY A 319 -7.02 8.38 1.30
CA GLY A 319 -5.93 7.40 1.43
C GLY A 319 -4.58 7.98 1.90
N ILE A 320 -4.50 9.29 2.15
CA ILE A 320 -3.30 9.94 2.69
C ILE A 320 -3.51 10.15 4.19
N TYR A 321 -2.54 9.69 4.99
CA TYR A 321 -2.51 9.95 6.43
C TYR A 321 -1.79 11.26 6.73
N THR A 322 -2.29 12.05 7.68
CA THR A 322 -1.68 13.29 8.16
C THR A 322 -1.81 13.40 9.67
N VAL A 323 -0.73 13.75 10.35
CA VAL A 323 -0.70 14.03 11.79
C VAL A 323 0.21 15.22 12.08
N SER A 324 -0.05 15.95 13.18
CA SER A 324 0.82 17.05 13.59
C SER A 324 0.95 17.14 15.10
N GLY A 325 2.13 17.49 15.58
CA GLY A 325 2.42 17.57 17.01
C GLY A 325 3.90 17.68 17.31
N SER A 326 4.30 17.39 18.55
CA SER A 326 5.72 17.27 18.90
C SER A 326 6.36 16.07 18.20
N PRO A 327 7.69 16.04 17.97
CA PRO A 327 8.39 14.88 17.39
C PRO A 327 8.04 13.54 18.07
N SER A 328 7.91 13.54 19.41
CA SER A 328 7.50 12.35 20.17
C SER A 328 6.04 11.94 19.94
N THR A 329 5.14 12.92 19.80
CA THR A 329 3.71 12.65 19.55
C THR A 329 3.54 12.03 18.17
N VAL A 330 4.08 12.68 17.12
CA VAL A 330 3.97 12.17 15.75
C VAL A 330 4.67 10.84 15.58
N THR A 331 5.78 10.59 16.29
CA THR A 331 6.44 9.28 16.32
C THR A 331 5.52 8.21 16.89
N THR A 332 4.86 8.49 18.02
CA THR A 332 3.95 7.53 18.66
C THR A 332 2.75 7.21 17.77
N ASP A 333 2.16 8.24 17.16
CA ASP A 333 1.02 8.07 16.26
C ASP A 333 1.42 7.28 15.00
N LEU A 334 2.58 7.60 14.42
CA LEU A 334 3.08 6.90 13.25
C LEU A 334 3.39 5.43 13.56
N GLN A 335 3.97 5.11 14.72
CA GLN A 335 4.24 3.72 15.13
C GLN A 335 2.97 2.90 15.38
N ALA A 336 1.86 3.56 15.74
CA ALA A 336 0.55 2.93 15.90
C ALA A 336 -0.25 2.85 14.58
N LEU A 337 0.20 3.52 13.51
CA LEU A 337 -0.47 3.53 12.22
C LEU A 337 -0.47 2.13 11.61
N THR A 338 -1.68 1.66 11.30
CA THR A 338 -1.91 0.34 10.71
C THR A 338 -2.25 0.47 9.23
N PHE A 339 -1.75 -0.46 8.43
CA PHE A 339 -2.11 -0.64 7.03
C PHE A 339 -2.85 -1.97 6.89
N THR A 340 -4.08 -1.93 6.38
CA THR A 340 -4.86 -3.11 6.03
C THR A 340 -4.85 -3.27 4.52
N PRO A 341 -4.15 -4.28 3.96
CA PRO A 341 -4.11 -4.48 2.53
C PRO A 341 -5.48 -4.80 1.94
N ASN A 342 -5.64 -4.45 0.68
CA ASN A 342 -6.73 -4.88 -0.18
C ASN A 342 -6.11 -5.62 -1.37
N THR A 343 -6.13 -6.95 -1.31
CA THR A 343 -5.62 -7.82 -2.38
C THR A 343 -6.41 -7.71 -3.68
N GLY A 344 -7.59 -7.08 -3.67
CA GLY A 344 -8.45 -6.97 -4.85
C GLY A 344 -8.73 -8.33 -5.49
N THR A 345 -8.68 -8.40 -6.82
CA THR A 345 -8.88 -9.61 -7.62
C THR A 345 -7.56 -10.34 -7.96
N VAL A 346 -6.48 -10.05 -7.23
CA VAL A 346 -5.17 -10.67 -7.49
C VAL A 346 -5.23 -12.17 -7.22
N ALA A 347 -4.62 -12.94 -8.13
CA ALA A 347 -4.59 -14.40 -8.06
C ALA A 347 -3.97 -14.89 -6.74
N ALA A 348 -4.53 -15.94 -6.17
CA ALA A 348 -3.99 -16.58 -4.98
C ALA A 348 -2.49 -16.89 -5.14
N GLY A 349 -1.70 -16.58 -4.12
CA GLY A 349 -0.24 -16.79 -4.13
C GLY A 349 0.57 -15.71 -4.86
N GLN A 350 -0.07 -14.78 -5.59
CA GLN A 350 0.61 -13.63 -6.17
C GLN A 350 0.71 -12.49 -5.14
N THR A 351 1.69 -11.61 -5.34
CA THR A 351 2.01 -10.53 -4.41
C THR A 351 1.72 -9.14 -4.98
N ILE A 352 1.23 -8.23 -4.14
CA ILE A 352 1.17 -6.79 -4.40
C ILE A 352 2.17 -6.10 -3.48
N THR A 353 2.99 -5.20 -4.02
CA THR A 353 3.87 -4.34 -3.22
C THR A 353 3.28 -2.94 -3.12
N THR A 354 3.14 -2.43 -1.90
CA THR A 354 2.73 -1.05 -1.62
C THR A 354 3.90 -0.32 -0.96
N GLY A 355 4.43 0.69 -1.64
CA GLY A 355 5.42 1.60 -1.06
C GLY A 355 4.73 2.75 -0.32
N PHE A 356 5.42 3.33 0.65
CA PHE A 356 4.93 4.49 1.39
C PHE A 356 5.96 5.61 1.34
N THR A 357 5.51 6.78 0.92
CA THR A 357 6.28 8.02 1.03
C THR A 357 5.90 8.71 2.33
N ILE A 358 6.86 8.85 3.25
CA ILE A 358 6.73 9.61 4.49
C ILE A 358 7.33 10.98 4.22
N SER A 359 6.55 12.05 4.42
CA SER A 359 7.05 13.43 4.37
C SER A 359 6.82 14.08 5.71
N ASP A 360 7.87 14.64 6.29
CA ASP A 360 7.84 15.31 7.58
C ASP A 360 8.27 16.77 7.41
N THR A 361 7.45 17.70 7.89
CA THR A 361 7.63 19.14 7.67
C THR A 361 7.56 19.89 8.99
N ASN A 362 8.61 20.66 9.27
CA ASN A 362 8.62 21.64 10.36
C ASN A 362 8.33 23.05 9.79
N ALA A 363 8.51 24.09 10.60
CA ALA A 363 8.28 25.48 10.18
C ALA A 363 9.24 26.00 9.08
N PHE A 364 10.32 25.28 8.78
CA PHE A 364 11.45 25.76 7.99
C PHE A 364 11.76 24.86 6.78
N ALA A 365 11.60 23.55 6.90
CA ALA A 365 12.04 22.59 5.92
C ALA A 365 11.26 21.26 6.01
N THR A 366 11.41 20.45 4.97
CA THR A 366 10.74 19.14 4.81
C THR A 366 11.77 18.05 4.57
N ALA A 367 11.61 16.90 5.22
CA ALA A 367 12.29 15.65 4.91
C ALA A 367 11.33 14.65 4.27
N THR A 368 11.86 13.78 3.40
CA THR A 368 11.07 12.74 2.73
C THR A 368 11.83 11.40 2.70
N ASP A 369 11.14 10.31 3.01
CA ASP A 369 11.66 8.93 2.89
C ASP A 369 10.64 8.06 2.14
N THR A 370 11.13 7.19 1.25
CA THR A 370 10.31 6.32 0.38
C THR A 370 10.62 4.83 0.56
N LYS A 371 11.35 4.45 1.61
CA LYS A 371 11.84 3.08 1.78
C LYS A 371 10.79 2.14 2.36
N THR A 372 9.88 2.64 3.19
CA THR A 372 8.87 1.79 3.84
C THR A 372 7.98 1.13 2.79
N SER A 373 7.85 -0.19 2.84
CA SER A 373 6.97 -0.93 1.93
C SER A 373 6.43 -2.22 2.53
N VAL A 374 5.25 -2.61 2.06
CA VAL A 374 4.56 -3.85 2.42
C VAL A 374 4.41 -4.73 1.18
N ILE A 375 4.73 -6.01 1.31
CA ILE A 375 4.49 -7.05 0.32
C ILE A 375 3.33 -7.89 0.84
N ASP A 376 2.17 -7.73 0.22
CA ASP A 376 0.98 -8.50 0.56
C ASP A 376 0.81 -9.66 -0.43
N THR A 377 0.57 -10.85 0.10
CA THR A 377 0.32 -12.06 -0.70
C THR A 377 -1.16 -12.40 -0.66
N ALA A 378 -1.80 -12.54 -1.83
CA ALA A 378 -3.21 -12.86 -1.92
C ALA A 378 -3.53 -14.22 -1.27
N SER A 379 -4.47 -14.22 -0.33
CA SER A 379 -4.91 -15.44 0.36
C SER A 379 -5.75 -16.31 -0.57
N ALA A 380 -5.42 -17.59 -0.61
CA ALA A 380 -6.21 -18.58 -1.32
C ALA A 380 -7.49 -18.92 -0.53
N GLN A 381 -8.65 -18.91 -1.17
CA GLN A 381 -9.93 -19.32 -0.60
C GLN A 381 -10.23 -20.79 -0.94
N PRO A 382 -10.95 -21.54 -0.09
CA PRO A 382 -11.24 -22.94 -0.36
C PRO A 382 -12.20 -23.12 -1.55
N LEU A 383 -11.94 -24.13 -2.37
CA LEU A 383 -12.85 -24.60 -3.43
C LEU A 383 -14.02 -25.37 -2.81
N THR A 384 -15.21 -25.24 -3.39
CA THR A 384 -16.43 -25.92 -2.91
C THR A 384 -17.09 -26.75 -3.99
N ILE A 385 -17.36 -28.03 -3.65
CA ILE A 385 -18.22 -28.94 -4.42
C ILE A 385 -19.52 -29.10 -3.64
N THR A 386 -20.65 -28.73 -4.24
CA THR A 386 -21.98 -28.96 -3.64
C THR A 386 -22.66 -30.11 -4.36
N VAL A 387 -23.04 -31.16 -3.63
CA VAL A 387 -23.79 -32.31 -4.18
C VAL A 387 -25.19 -32.33 -3.56
N PRO A 388 -26.28 -32.30 -4.35
CA PRO A 388 -27.63 -32.49 -3.83
C PRO A 388 -27.77 -33.88 -3.19
N ALA A 389 -28.26 -33.94 -1.95
CA ALA A 389 -28.15 -35.11 -1.05
C ALA A 389 -28.99 -36.36 -1.41
N ALA A 390 -29.43 -36.54 -2.66
CA ALA A 390 -30.32 -37.65 -3.03
C ALA A 390 -29.59 -38.72 -3.85
N ASP A 391 -29.56 -39.95 -3.33
CA ASP A 391 -29.29 -41.14 -4.13
C ASP A 391 -30.32 -41.21 -5.26
N GLN A 392 -29.89 -41.16 -6.51
CA GLN A 392 -30.78 -41.40 -7.64
C GLN A 392 -31.08 -42.90 -7.76
N THR A 393 -32.28 -43.27 -8.21
CA THR A 393 -32.67 -44.68 -8.42
C THR A 393 -33.13 -44.90 -9.86
N GLN A 394 -32.57 -45.91 -10.54
CA GLN A 394 -32.90 -46.25 -11.93
C GLN A 394 -33.17 -47.76 -12.07
N THR A 395 -34.03 -48.15 -13.00
CA THR A 395 -34.29 -49.57 -13.33
C THR A 395 -33.44 -50.00 -14.53
N SER A 396 -32.71 -51.12 -14.42
CA SER A 396 -31.88 -51.70 -15.48
C SER A 396 -32.73 -52.39 -16.55
N THR A 397 -33.26 -51.61 -17.49
CA THR A 397 -33.86 -52.12 -18.74
C THR A 397 -32.86 -52.14 -19.91
N GLY A 398 -31.62 -51.72 -19.69
CA GLY A 398 -30.55 -51.68 -20.70
C GLY A 398 -30.65 -50.54 -21.73
N LEU A 399 -31.66 -49.66 -21.63
CA LEU A 399 -31.88 -48.57 -22.60
C LEU A 399 -32.06 -47.17 -21.98
N ALA A 400 -32.19 -47.07 -20.65
CA ALA A 400 -32.45 -45.80 -19.99
C ALA A 400 -31.14 -45.10 -19.57
N VAL A 401 -30.82 -44.00 -20.24
CA VAL A 401 -29.70 -43.10 -19.90
C VAL A 401 -30.14 -42.15 -18.79
N VAL A 402 -29.30 -41.93 -17.79
CA VAL A 402 -29.55 -40.96 -16.70
C VAL A 402 -28.45 -39.90 -16.62
N THR A 403 -28.77 -38.75 -16.04
CA THR A 403 -27.83 -37.66 -15.75
C THR A 403 -27.59 -37.55 -14.24
N PRO A 404 -26.62 -38.32 -13.70
CA PRO A 404 -26.49 -38.53 -12.26
C PRO A 404 -25.99 -37.31 -11.47
N PHE A 405 -25.48 -36.28 -12.15
CA PHE A 405 -24.88 -35.09 -11.51
C PHE A 405 -25.75 -33.85 -11.59
N LYS A 406 -27.00 -33.97 -12.06
CA LYS A 406 -27.88 -32.81 -12.19
C LYS A 406 -27.97 -32.03 -10.88
N GLY A 407 -27.50 -30.79 -10.89
CA GLY A 407 -27.51 -29.88 -9.74
C GLY A 407 -26.28 -29.96 -8.84
N VAL A 408 -25.24 -30.71 -9.22
CA VAL A 408 -23.90 -30.58 -8.63
C VAL A 408 -23.32 -29.24 -9.08
N THR A 409 -22.76 -28.47 -8.15
CA THR A 409 -22.11 -27.19 -8.48
C THR A 409 -20.66 -27.16 -8.03
N ILE A 410 -19.81 -26.60 -8.90
CA ILE A 410 -18.40 -26.29 -8.62
C ILE A 410 -18.28 -24.78 -8.44
N THR A 411 -17.68 -24.35 -7.32
CA THR A 411 -17.45 -22.94 -7.04
C THR A 411 -15.97 -22.71 -6.71
N ASP A 412 -15.31 -21.89 -7.53
CA ASP A 412 -13.98 -21.34 -7.24
C ASP A 412 -14.10 -19.82 -6.96
N PRO A 413 -13.94 -19.39 -5.70
CA PRO A 413 -13.90 -17.96 -5.35
C PRO A 413 -12.58 -17.26 -5.76
N ASN A 414 -11.56 -17.98 -6.24
CA ASN A 414 -10.24 -17.46 -6.59
C ASN A 414 -10.20 -16.96 -8.06
N THR A 415 -10.39 -15.66 -8.26
CA THR A 415 -10.53 -15.05 -9.60
C THR A 415 -9.29 -15.12 -10.51
N GLY A 416 -8.14 -15.56 -9.99
CA GLY A 416 -6.88 -15.62 -10.73
C GLY A 416 -6.41 -17.02 -11.13
N SER A 417 -7.22 -18.05 -10.84
CA SER A 417 -6.95 -19.45 -11.21
C SER A 417 -8.12 -20.01 -12.01
N PRO A 418 -8.46 -19.45 -13.19
CA PRO A 418 -9.78 -19.59 -13.82
C PRO A 418 -10.09 -20.98 -14.42
N THR A 419 -9.21 -21.96 -14.22
CA THR A 419 -9.34 -23.30 -14.79
C THR A 419 -9.40 -24.33 -13.69
N GLU A 420 -10.54 -24.99 -13.61
CA GLU A 420 -10.80 -26.19 -12.82
C GLU A 420 -10.41 -27.44 -13.59
N THR A 421 -9.98 -28.45 -12.85
CA THR A 421 -9.80 -29.83 -13.32
C THR A 421 -10.64 -30.73 -12.43
N VAL A 422 -11.84 -31.08 -12.92
CA VAL A 422 -12.78 -31.94 -12.19
C VAL A 422 -12.64 -33.38 -12.66
N THR A 423 -12.38 -34.30 -11.74
CA THR A 423 -12.30 -35.73 -12.02
C THR A 423 -13.48 -36.46 -11.38
N VAL A 424 -14.25 -37.17 -12.19
CA VAL A 424 -15.39 -37.99 -11.76
C VAL A 424 -15.02 -39.46 -11.88
N THR A 425 -14.99 -40.17 -10.76
CA THR A 425 -14.58 -41.58 -10.69
C THR A 425 -15.77 -42.47 -10.27
N PRO A 426 -16.31 -43.32 -11.16
CA PRO A 426 -17.36 -44.27 -10.81
C PRO A 426 -16.79 -45.53 -10.13
N SER A 427 -17.49 -46.04 -9.11
CA SER A 427 -17.17 -47.31 -8.47
C SER A 427 -18.42 -48.02 -7.91
N PRO A 428 -18.63 -49.32 -8.19
CA PRO A 428 -17.86 -50.16 -9.12
C PRO A 428 -18.27 -49.89 -10.58
N THR A 429 -17.35 -50.09 -11.53
CA THR A 429 -17.59 -49.88 -12.98
C THR A 429 -18.42 -51.00 -13.64
N THR A 430 -18.73 -52.07 -12.92
CA THR A 430 -19.46 -53.25 -13.43
C THR A 430 -20.97 -53.06 -13.52
N ILE A 431 -21.51 -51.98 -12.94
CA ILE A 431 -22.95 -51.70 -12.86
C ILE A 431 -23.43 -50.86 -14.06
N GLY A 432 -22.53 -50.13 -14.70
CA GLY A 432 -22.83 -49.33 -15.88
C GLY A 432 -21.65 -48.46 -16.30
N THR A 433 -21.80 -47.79 -17.43
CA THR A 433 -20.76 -46.96 -18.04
C THR A 433 -21.11 -45.49 -17.88
N LEU A 434 -20.18 -44.72 -17.33
CA LEU A 434 -20.24 -43.26 -17.37
C LEU A 434 -19.65 -42.77 -18.69
N ALA A 435 -20.35 -41.87 -19.36
CA ALA A 435 -19.94 -41.31 -20.64
C ALA A 435 -20.19 -39.80 -20.67
N ASP A 436 -19.28 -39.11 -21.35
CA ASP A 436 -19.43 -37.73 -21.75
C ASP A 436 -19.88 -37.70 -23.22
N PRO A 437 -21.13 -37.29 -23.52
CA PRO A 437 -21.61 -37.18 -24.90
C PRO A 437 -20.89 -36.12 -25.74
N ASN A 438 -20.19 -35.18 -25.09
CA ASN A 438 -19.61 -33.98 -25.66
C ASN A 438 -18.07 -34.03 -25.73
N ALA A 439 -17.45 -35.13 -25.30
CA ALA A 439 -16.00 -35.32 -25.19
C ALA A 439 -15.17 -34.90 -26.42
N SER A 440 -15.74 -35.01 -27.62
CA SER A 440 -15.06 -34.61 -28.87
C SER A 440 -14.99 -33.09 -29.09
N THR A 441 -15.73 -32.30 -28.30
CA THR A 441 -15.93 -30.87 -28.50
C THR A 441 -15.46 -29.99 -27.35
N ASP A 442 -15.32 -30.54 -26.14
CA ASP A 442 -14.98 -29.81 -24.92
C ASP A 442 -13.58 -30.16 -24.37
N GLY A 443 -12.93 -31.20 -24.90
CA GLY A 443 -11.59 -31.60 -24.53
C GLY A 443 -11.50 -32.43 -23.24
N SER A 444 -12.62 -33.02 -22.79
CA SER A 444 -12.60 -33.97 -21.69
C SER A 444 -11.80 -35.23 -22.04
N THR A 445 -11.32 -35.94 -21.01
CA THR A 445 -10.57 -37.19 -21.19
C THR A 445 -11.13 -38.30 -20.33
N THR A 446 -11.17 -39.51 -20.88
CA THR A 446 -11.64 -40.70 -20.18
C THR A 446 -10.49 -41.69 -20.01
N SER A 447 -10.26 -42.15 -18.77
CA SER A 447 -9.27 -43.16 -18.46
C SER A 447 -9.80 -44.12 -17.41
N ASN A 448 -9.77 -45.42 -17.69
CA ASN A 448 -10.25 -46.48 -16.79
C ASN A 448 -11.67 -46.24 -16.23
N GLY A 449 -12.55 -45.61 -17.01
CA GLY A 449 -13.92 -45.28 -16.62
C GLY A 449 -14.09 -43.98 -15.82
N ALA A 450 -13.00 -43.31 -15.43
CA ALA A 450 -13.05 -41.97 -14.86
C ALA A 450 -13.03 -40.89 -15.96
N ILE A 451 -13.78 -39.82 -15.77
CA ILE A 451 -13.87 -38.68 -16.70
C ILE A 451 -13.22 -37.47 -16.05
N THR A 452 -12.33 -36.79 -16.79
CA THR A 452 -11.69 -35.54 -16.37
C THR A 452 -12.17 -34.39 -17.25
N LEU A 453 -12.79 -33.40 -16.62
CA LEU A 453 -13.31 -32.17 -17.22
C LEU A 453 -12.35 -31.00 -16.93
N LYS A 454 -12.19 -30.07 -17.88
CA LYS A 454 -11.36 -28.88 -17.70
C LYS A 454 -12.06 -27.64 -18.22
N GLY A 455 -12.02 -26.55 -17.46
CA GLY A 455 -12.64 -25.29 -17.87
C GLY A 455 -12.88 -24.35 -16.70
N SER A 456 -13.64 -23.28 -16.91
CA SER A 456 -14.09 -22.45 -15.78
C SER A 456 -15.05 -23.22 -14.88
N ALA A 457 -15.18 -22.81 -13.61
CA ALA A 457 -16.12 -23.42 -12.67
C ALA A 457 -17.56 -23.57 -13.24
N SER A 458 -18.01 -22.57 -14.00
CA SER A 458 -19.31 -22.60 -14.69
C SER A 458 -19.36 -23.59 -15.86
N ALA A 459 -18.27 -23.66 -16.66
CA ALA A 459 -18.18 -24.60 -17.76
C ALA A 459 -18.15 -26.05 -17.26
N VAL A 460 -17.31 -26.36 -16.27
CA VAL A 460 -17.26 -27.72 -15.70
C VAL A 460 -18.55 -28.10 -14.96
N THR A 461 -19.26 -27.14 -14.36
CA THR A 461 -20.60 -27.38 -13.79
C THR A 461 -21.61 -27.75 -14.87
N THR A 462 -21.60 -27.03 -16.00
CA THR A 462 -22.48 -27.33 -17.14
C THR A 462 -22.17 -28.71 -17.73
N GLU A 463 -20.89 -29.06 -17.82
CA GLU A 463 -20.46 -30.34 -18.37
C GLU A 463 -20.75 -31.51 -17.43
N LEU A 464 -20.58 -31.32 -16.12
CA LEU A 464 -21.03 -32.30 -15.11
C LEU A 464 -22.51 -32.64 -15.27
N ASP A 465 -23.36 -31.64 -15.48
CA ASP A 465 -24.80 -31.82 -15.71
C ASP A 465 -25.11 -32.60 -17.00
N ALA A 466 -24.22 -32.55 -18.01
CA ALA A 466 -24.35 -33.23 -19.29
C ALA A 466 -23.86 -34.69 -19.27
N LEU A 467 -23.02 -35.06 -18.30
CA LEU A 467 -22.54 -36.44 -18.18
C LEU A 467 -23.69 -37.43 -18.03
N THR A 468 -23.55 -38.55 -18.74
CA THR A 468 -24.56 -39.59 -18.81
C THR A 468 -24.07 -40.88 -18.21
N PHE A 469 -24.96 -41.61 -17.56
CA PHE A 469 -24.71 -42.96 -17.07
C PHE A 469 -25.70 -43.93 -17.69
N THR A 470 -25.16 -45.01 -18.27
CA THR A 470 -25.95 -46.08 -18.88
C THR A 470 -25.78 -47.35 -18.06
N PRO A 471 -26.83 -47.83 -17.37
CA PRO A 471 -26.79 -49.10 -16.64
C PRO A 471 -26.45 -50.27 -17.56
N ALA A 472 -25.58 -51.18 -17.11
CA ALA A 472 -25.26 -52.40 -17.82
C ALA A 472 -26.44 -53.38 -17.75
N TYR A 473 -26.78 -53.99 -18.89
CA TYR A 473 -27.91 -54.91 -18.99
C TYR A 473 -27.78 -56.06 -17.99
N GLY A 474 -28.83 -56.28 -17.19
CA GLY A 474 -28.92 -57.40 -16.25
C GLY A 474 -28.18 -57.18 -14.92
N GLN A 475 -27.59 -56.00 -14.68
CA GLN A 475 -26.85 -55.70 -13.46
C GLN A 475 -27.71 -54.93 -12.44
N SER A 476 -27.53 -55.22 -11.15
CA SER A 476 -28.07 -54.42 -10.04
C SER A 476 -26.99 -54.07 -9.03
N GLY A 477 -27.14 -52.93 -8.37
CA GLY A 477 -26.19 -52.45 -7.37
C GLY A 477 -26.13 -50.94 -7.28
N LYS A 478 -25.33 -50.43 -6.34
CA LYS A 478 -25.08 -49.00 -6.16
C LYS A 478 -23.76 -48.63 -6.82
N THR A 479 -23.77 -47.64 -7.71
CA THR A 479 -22.58 -46.98 -8.23
C THR A 479 -22.40 -45.66 -7.49
N THR A 480 -21.22 -45.46 -6.92
CA THR A 480 -20.83 -44.20 -6.27
C THR A 480 -19.88 -43.45 -7.18
N PHE A 481 -20.08 -42.15 -7.32
CA PHE A 481 -19.26 -41.25 -8.10
C PHE A 481 -18.52 -40.31 -7.16
N THR A 482 -17.20 -40.41 -7.11
CA THR A 482 -16.35 -39.47 -6.38
C THR A 482 -15.98 -38.33 -7.32
N ILE A 483 -16.26 -37.10 -6.90
CA ILE A 483 -16.00 -35.87 -7.64
C ILE A 483 -14.87 -35.15 -6.93
N ALA A 484 -13.71 -35.08 -7.56
CA ALA A 484 -12.56 -34.34 -7.07
C ALA A 484 -12.34 -33.11 -7.95
N ASP A 485 -12.05 -31.97 -7.34
CA ASP A 485 -11.82 -30.71 -8.05
C ASP A 485 -10.46 -30.13 -7.66
N THR A 486 -9.76 -29.57 -8.63
CA THR A 486 -8.46 -28.91 -8.44
C THR A 486 -8.31 -27.76 -9.42
N ASN A 487 -7.97 -26.58 -8.92
CA ASN A 487 -7.77 -25.41 -9.78
C ASN A 487 -6.34 -25.32 -10.32
N SER A 488 -6.12 -24.39 -11.25
CA SER A 488 -4.81 -24.13 -11.86
C SER A 488 -3.70 -23.66 -10.89
N ALA A 489 -4.03 -23.24 -9.67
CA ALA A 489 -3.06 -22.97 -8.59
C ALA A 489 -2.72 -24.21 -7.74
N GLY A 490 -3.32 -25.37 -8.03
CA GLY A 490 -3.09 -26.62 -7.31
C GLY A 490 -3.87 -26.74 -6.00
N GLN A 491 -4.87 -25.87 -5.76
CA GLN A 491 -5.79 -26.03 -4.63
C GLN A 491 -6.78 -27.14 -4.95
N ALA A 492 -7.12 -27.97 -3.97
CA ALA A 492 -8.09 -29.06 -4.14
C ALA A 492 -9.30 -28.88 -3.21
N ALA A 493 -10.50 -29.15 -3.73
CA ALA A 493 -11.70 -29.20 -2.92
C ALA A 493 -11.76 -30.51 -2.09
N THR A 494 -12.53 -30.50 -1.00
CA THR A 494 -12.92 -31.77 -0.37
C THR A 494 -13.81 -32.55 -1.36
N PRO A 495 -13.49 -33.83 -1.68
CA PRO A 495 -14.23 -34.56 -2.70
C PRO A 495 -15.73 -34.70 -2.39
N GLY A 496 -16.57 -34.42 -3.38
CA GLY A 496 -18.01 -34.66 -3.33
C GLY A 496 -18.35 -36.11 -3.68
N THR A 497 -19.48 -36.61 -3.18
CA THR A 497 -19.95 -37.97 -3.50
C THR A 497 -21.40 -37.93 -3.97
N ALA A 498 -21.65 -38.37 -5.20
CA ALA A 498 -22.99 -38.63 -5.74
C ALA A 498 -23.18 -40.14 -5.90
N ALA A 499 -24.41 -40.65 -5.88
CA ALA A 499 -24.63 -42.07 -6.11
C ALA A 499 -25.93 -42.39 -6.85
N LEU A 500 -25.87 -43.50 -7.58
CA LEU A 500 -26.98 -44.05 -8.36
C LEU A 500 -27.18 -45.52 -7.99
N THR A 501 -28.39 -45.86 -7.57
CA THR A 501 -28.80 -47.23 -7.32
C THR A 501 -29.53 -47.79 -8.52
N VAL A 502 -28.98 -48.85 -9.12
CA VAL A 502 -29.59 -49.59 -10.21
C VAL A 502 -30.33 -50.80 -9.66
N THR A 503 -31.63 -50.86 -9.95
CA THR A 503 -32.51 -51.97 -9.56
C THR A 503 -32.88 -52.79 -10.78
N LEU A 504 -33.07 -54.11 -10.62
CA LEU A 504 -33.61 -54.93 -11.68
C LEU A 504 -35.14 -54.75 -11.75
N PRO A 505 -35.73 -54.76 -12.95
CA PRO A 505 -37.18 -54.76 -13.07
C PRO A 505 -37.75 -55.95 -12.33
N THR A 506 -38.79 -55.71 -11.52
CA THR A 506 -39.54 -56.80 -10.88
C THR A 506 -40.42 -57.45 -11.95
N ILE A 507 -40.12 -58.69 -12.32
CA ILE A 507 -40.98 -59.47 -13.22
C ILE A 507 -42.19 -59.92 -12.42
N THR A 508 -43.39 -59.51 -12.84
CA THR A 508 -44.63 -59.90 -12.15
C THR A 508 -45.04 -61.32 -12.54
N THR A 509 -45.75 -62.00 -11.63
CA THR A 509 -46.30 -63.36 -11.86
C THR A 509 -47.13 -63.44 -13.14
N ALA A 510 -47.88 -62.38 -13.46
CA ALA A 510 -48.68 -62.30 -14.67
C ALA A 510 -47.84 -62.27 -15.96
N GLN A 511 -46.70 -61.57 -15.95
CA GLN A 511 -45.81 -61.50 -17.11
C GLN A 511 -45.11 -62.83 -17.38
N LEU A 512 -44.69 -63.56 -16.34
CA LEU A 512 -44.15 -64.92 -16.47
C LEU A 512 -45.18 -65.92 -16.99
N GLN A 513 -46.42 -65.82 -16.51
CA GLN A 513 -47.55 -66.64 -17.00
C GLN A 513 -47.89 -66.33 -18.45
N GLN A 514 -47.82 -65.06 -18.85
CA GLN A 514 -48.10 -64.66 -20.23
C GLN A 514 -47.03 -65.17 -21.21
N VAL A 515 -45.74 -65.01 -20.90
CA VAL A 515 -44.66 -65.56 -21.73
C VAL A 515 -44.74 -67.09 -21.83
N GLY A 516 -45.04 -67.77 -20.72
CA GLY A 516 -45.25 -69.23 -20.77
C GLY A 516 -46.51 -69.61 -21.55
N GLY A 517 -47.58 -68.82 -21.47
CA GLY A 517 -48.82 -69.02 -22.21
C GLY A 517 -48.65 -68.84 -23.72
N ASP A 518 -47.93 -67.80 -24.13
CA ASP A 518 -47.60 -67.52 -25.53
C ASP A 518 -46.72 -68.64 -26.13
N LEU A 519 -45.77 -69.16 -25.34
CA LEU A 519 -44.94 -70.29 -25.75
C LEU A 519 -45.76 -71.58 -25.92
N ILE A 520 -46.68 -71.85 -24.99
CA ILE A 520 -47.61 -72.97 -25.06
C ILE A 520 -48.52 -72.84 -26.28
N GLN A 521 -49.03 -71.64 -26.56
CA GLN A 521 -49.89 -71.38 -27.71
C GLN A 521 -49.13 -71.59 -29.02
N PHE A 522 -47.88 -71.12 -29.12
CA PHE A 522 -47.01 -71.37 -30.27
C PHE A 522 -46.81 -72.88 -30.53
N TYR A 523 -46.55 -73.68 -29.49
CA TYR A 523 -46.43 -75.13 -29.64
C TYR A 523 -47.76 -75.80 -30.00
N LYS A 524 -48.90 -75.34 -29.47
CA LYS A 524 -50.24 -75.83 -29.85
C LYS A 524 -50.54 -75.56 -31.32
N ASP A 525 -50.26 -74.35 -31.80
CA ASP A 525 -50.45 -73.96 -33.20
C ASP A 525 -49.51 -74.75 -34.12
N THR A 526 -48.28 -75.00 -33.67
CA THR A 526 -47.31 -75.84 -34.39
C THR A 526 -47.74 -77.31 -34.46
N ALA A 527 -48.31 -77.85 -33.37
CA ALA A 527 -48.84 -79.21 -33.30
C ALA A 527 -50.03 -79.42 -34.26
N ALA A 528 -50.88 -78.40 -34.41
CA ALA A 528 -52.01 -78.42 -35.33
C ALA A 528 -51.59 -78.49 -36.81
N HIS A 529 -50.36 -78.09 -37.13
CA HIS A 529 -49.79 -78.14 -38.47
C HIS A 529 -48.79 -79.29 -38.70
N ALA A 530 -48.66 -80.21 -37.74
CA ALA A 530 -47.76 -81.36 -37.83
C ALA A 530 -48.16 -82.33 -38.95
N SER A 531 -47.20 -82.77 -39.75
CA SER A 531 -47.43 -83.55 -40.98
C SER A 531 -47.79 -85.02 -40.75
N THR A 532 -47.65 -85.53 -39.53
CA THR A 532 -48.04 -86.89 -39.17
C THR A 532 -48.77 -86.93 -37.82
N ALA A 533 -49.66 -87.90 -37.62
CA ALA A 533 -50.39 -88.07 -36.37
C ALA A 533 -49.48 -88.40 -35.17
N ALA A 534 -48.31 -89.01 -35.41
CA ALA A 534 -47.32 -89.30 -34.37
C ALA A 534 -46.61 -88.03 -33.89
N ASP A 535 -46.27 -87.11 -34.80
CA ASP A 535 -45.65 -85.82 -34.46
C ASP A 535 -46.64 -84.90 -33.74
N ALA A 536 -47.90 -84.87 -34.19
CA ALA A 536 -48.98 -84.14 -33.51
C ALA A 536 -49.18 -84.67 -32.07
N SER A 537 -49.19 -86.00 -31.89
CA SER A 537 -49.33 -86.61 -30.57
C SER A 537 -48.15 -86.33 -29.64
N LYS A 538 -46.91 -86.31 -30.17
CA LYS A 538 -45.71 -85.99 -29.39
C LYS A 538 -45.67 -84.50 -29.01
N LEU A 539 -45.95 -83.59 -29.94
CA LEU A 539 -46.05 -82.16 -29.60
C LEU A 539 -47.17 -81.90 -28.60
N THR A 540 -48.31 -82.60 -28.70
CA THR A 540 -49.42 -82.46 -27.75
C THR A 540 -49.04 -82.97 -26.35
N SER A 541 -48.26 -84.07 -26.26
CA SER A 541 -47.73 -84.56 -24.97
C SER A 541 -46.68 -83.63 -24.37
N ASP A 542 -45.82 -83.06 -25.22
CA ASP A 542 -44.80 -82.11 -24.79
C ASP A 542 -45.44 -80.77 -24.34
N VAL A 543 -46.51 -80.33 -25.01
CA VAL A 543 -47.34 -79.18 -24.61
C VAL A 543 -48.03 -79.42 -23.26
N THR A 544 -48.58 -80.62 -23.03
CA THR A 544 -49.23 -80.95 -21.74
C THR A 544 -48.20 -81.07 -20.62
N ALA A 545 -46.98 -81.52 -20.91
CA ALA A 545 -45.86 -81.48 -19.98
C ALA A 545 -45.39 -80.04 -19.67
N LEU A 546 -45.39 -79.15 -20.67
CA LEU A 546 -45.12 -77.71 -20.51
C LEU A 546 -46.22 -77.00 -19.68
N ASP A 547 -47.50 -77.31 -19.91
CA ASP A 547 -48.65 -76.80 -19.14
C ASP A 547 -48.56 -77.22 -17.66
N LEU A 548 -48.17 -78.49 -17.41
CA LEU A 548 -47.85 -78.99 -16.06
C LEU A 548 -46.60 -78.32 -15.46
N SER A 549 -45.56 -78.07 -16.26
CA SER A 549 -44.37 -77.33 -15.82
C SER A 549 -44.68 -75.86 -15.50
N GLN A 550 -45.71 -75.27 -16.12
CA GLN A 550 -46.19 -73.92 -15.81
C GLN A 550 -46.88 -73.88 -14.43
N ALA A 551 -47.62 -74.94 -14.09
CA ALA A 551 -48.18 -75.14 -12.76
C ALA A 551 -47.09 -75.39 -11.69
N GLU A 552 -45.99 -76.06 -12.05
CA GLU A 552 -44.81 -76.27 -11.19
C GLU A 552 -43.90 -75.02 -11.08
N LEU A 553 -43.76 -74.23 -12.15
CA LEU A 553 -43.14 -72.89 -12.15
C LEU A 553 -43.88 -71.94 -11.20
N GLY A 554 -45.20 -72.12 -11.06
CA GLY A 554 -46.02 -71.48 -10.04
C GLY A 554 -45.67 -71.87 -8.59
N GLN A 555 -44.97 -72.98 -8.35
CA GLN A 555 -44.49 -73.39 -7.02
C GLN A 555 -43.02 -73.00 -6.75
N VAL A 556 -42.20 -72.72 -7.78
CA VAL A 556 -40.79 -72.28 -7.66
C VAL A 556 -40.67 -70.77 -7.31
N LEU A 557 -41.80 -70.06 -7.17
CA LEU A 557 -41.96 -68.61 -6.95
C LEU A 557 -41.34 -68.02 -5.65
N GLY A 558 -40.49 -68.75 -4.93
CA GLY A 558 -39.76 -68.28 -3.76
C GLY A 558 -38.34 -67.77 -4.03
N GLN A 559 -37.79 -67.93 -5.24
CA GLN A 559 -36.41 -67.48 -5.54
C GLN A 559 -36.33 -66.60 -6.78
N THR A 560 -35.64 -65.47 -6.64
CA THR A 560 -35.41 -64.45 -7.66
C THR A 560 -34.64 -65.04 -8.85
N LEU A 561 -35.35 -65.41 -9.92
CA LEU A 561 -34.73 -65.86 -11.18
C LEU A 561 -34.46 -64.64 -12.07
N SER A 562 -33.19 -64.40 -12.39
CA SER A 562 -32.77 -63.36 -13.34
C SER A 562 -33.09 -63.75 -14.79
N TRP A 563 -33.38 -62.77 -15.65
CA TRP A 563 -33.57 -62.94 -17.10
C TRP A 563 -32.50 -63.84 -17.78
N ALA A 564 -31.26 -63.82 -17.30
CA ALA A 564 -30.16 -64.66 -17.82
C ALA A 564 -30.42 -66.19 -17.73
N LYS A 565 -31.11 -66.67 -16.68
CA LYS A 565 -31.44 -68.09 -16.52
C LYS A 565 -32.65 -68.52 -17.35
N LEU A 566 -33.60 -67.61 -17.59
CA LEU A 566 -34.76 -67.87 -18.45
C LEU A 566 -34.37 -67.90 -19.93
N ALA A 567 -33.50 -66.98 -20.36
CA ALA A 567 -33.02 -66.90 -21.75
C ALA A 567 -32.20 -68.15 -22.16
N SER A 568 -31.35 -68.68 -21.27
CA SER A 568 -30.54 -69.88 -21.58
C SER A 568 -31.39 -71.15 -21.71
N ALA A 569 -32.48 -71.27 -20.95
CA ALA A 569 -33.38 -72.42 -20.96
C ALA A 569 -34.32 -72.42 -22.20
N ALA A 570 -34.77 -71.25 -22.64
CA ALA A 570 -35.61 -71.11 -23.83
C ALA A 570 -34.82 -71.40 -25.12
N ALA A 571 -33.57 -70.91 -25.24
CA ALA A 571 -32.77 -71.07 -26.46
C ALA A 571 -32.34 -72.51 -26.77
N THR A 572 -32.08 -73.34 -25.75
CA THR A 572 -31.62 -74.73 -25.94
C THR A 572 -32.75 -75.68 -26.35
N THR A 573 -33.99 -75.35 -25.99
CA THR A 573 -35.17 -76.20 -26.23
C THR A 573 -35.84 -75.87 -27.56
N LEU A 574 -36.00 -74.57 -27.89
CA LEU A 574 -36.66 -74.14 -29.13
C LEU A 574 -35.82 -74.41 -30.40
N GLY A 575 -34.49 -74.22 -30.33
CA GLY A 575 -33.61 -74.35 -31.50
C GLY A 575 -33.44 -75.79 -32.00
N ASN A 576 -33.53 -76.78 -31.11
CA ASN A 576 -33.31 -78.19 -31.44
C ASN A 576 -34.54 -78.90 -32.02
N ASP A 577 -35.75 -78.45 -31.69
CA ASP A 577 -37.00 -79.09 -32.12
C ASP A 577 -37.58 -78.49 -33.40
N ILE A 578 -37.44 -77.18 -33.63
CA ILE A 578 -37.83 -76.52 -34.89
C ILE A 578 -37.00 -77.05 -36.08
N ALA A 579 -35.71 -77.30 -35.87
CA ALA A 579 -34.80 -77.85 -36.88
C ALA A 579 -35.18 -79.27 -37.33
N LYS A 580 -35.79 -80.09 -36.45
CA LYS A 580 -36.19 -81.47 -36.78
C LYS A 580 -37.53 -81.56 -37.52
N LEU A 581 -38.45 -80.61 -37.30
CA LEU A 581 -39.80 -80.65 -37.86
C LEU A 581 -39.87 -80.09 -39.30
N TYR A 582 -39.01 -79.14 -39.67
CA TYR A 582 -39.04 -78.48 -40.99
C TYR A 582 -38.17 -79.13 -42.07
N TYR A 583 -37.17 -79.94 -41.70
CA TYR A 583 -36.28 -80.58 -42.67
C TYR A 583 -37.00 -81.54 -43.65
N PRO A 584 -37.98 -82.37 -43.24
CA PRO A 584 -38.65 -83.29 -44.16
C PRO A 584 -39.59 -82.60 -45.17
N LYS A 585 -40.28 -81.52 -44.76
CA LYS A 585 -41.23 -80.78 -45.62
C LYS A 585 -40.53 -79.96 -46.71
N ILE A 586 -39.38 -79.33 -46.39
CA ILE A 586 -38.55 -78.62 -47.37
C ILE A 586 -38.04 -79.60 -48.46
N THR A 587 -37.75 -80.85 -48.08
CA THR A 587 -37.24 -81.86 -49.02
C THR A 587 -38.36 -82.47 -49.89
N ALA A 588 -39.59 -82.54 -49.39
CA ALA A 588 -40.75 -83.09 -50.12
C ALA A 588 -41.39 -82.09 -51.09
N ASP A 589 -41.47 -80.80 -50.75
CA ASP A 589 -42.09 -79.78 -51.62
C ASP A 589 -41.13 -79.25 -52.71
N LEU A 590 -39.81 -79.37 -52.54
CA LEU A 590 -38.84 -79.14 -53.63
C LEU A 590 -38.96 -80.19 -54.76
N ALA A 591 -39.59 -81.34 -54.51
CA ALA A 591 -39.83 -82.36 -55.53
C ALA A 591 -41.08 -82.10 -56.40
N HIS A 592 -41.93 -81.13 -56.03
CA HIS A 592 -43.22 -80.86 -56.71
C HIS A 592 -43.42 -79.41 -57.18
N GLY A 593 -42.36 -78.59 -57.28
CA GLY A 593 -42.31 -77.45 -58.21
C GLY A 593 -43.39 -76.36 -58.09
N GLY A 594 -44.01 -76.16 -56.93
CA GLY A 594 -45.04 -75.12 -56.71
C GLY A 594 -44.48 -73.85 -56.06
N GLN A 595 -44.44 -72.74 -56.80
CA GLN A 595 -43.97 -71.40 -56.40
C GLN A 595 -44.88 -70.64 -55.39
N GLY A 596 -45.57 -71.35 -54.49
CA GLY A 596 -46.69 -70.79 -53.70
C GLY A 596 -46.42 -70.36 -52.25
N LEU A 597 -45.27 -70.69 -51.64
CA LEU A 597 -45.11 -70.63 -50.16
C LEU A 597 -44.14 -69.55 -49.62
N ALA A 598 -43.46 -68.79 -50.48
CA ALA A 598 -42.52 -67.76 -50.03
C ALA A 598 -43.20 -66.51 -49.44
N THR A 599 -44.50 -66.32 -49.69
CA THR A 599 -45.28 -65.17 -49.24
C THR A 599 -46.05 -65.40 -47.93
N ASP A 600 -46.20 -66.67 -47.50
CA ASP A 600 -46.92 -67.01 -46.27
C ASP A 600 -46.00 -67.18 -45.04
N LEU A 601 -44.70 -67.39 -45.25
CA LEU A 601 -43.74 -67.46 -44.14
C LEU A 601 -43.36 -66.07 -43.60
N THR A 602 -43.46 -65.03 -44.44
CA THR A 602 -43.25 -63.62 -44.06
C THR A 602 -44.47 -63.00 -43.37
N SER A 603 -45.67 -63.61 -43.49
CA SER A 603 -46.89 -63.16 -42.81
C SER A 603 -47.09 -63.81 -41.43
N MET A 604 -46.54 -65.01 -41.18
CA MET A 604 -46.62 -65.70 -39.88
C MET A 604 -45.55 -65.29 -38.86
N VAL A 605 -44.42 -64.73 -39.29
CA VAL A 605 -43.33 -64.28 -38.38
C VAL A 605 -43.34 -62.75 -38.20
N GLY A 606 -44.55 -62.19 -38.20
CA GLY A 606 -44.81 -60.82 -37.76
C GLY A 606 -44.49 -60.67 -36.28
N THR A 607 -43.31 -60.11 -36.00
CA THR A 607 -42.98 -59.37 -34.77
C THR A 607 -43.26 -60.10 -33.45
N THR A 608 -42.44 -61.08 -33.06
CA THR A 608 -41.87 -61.17 -31.69
C THR A 608 -40.68 -62.15 -31.73
N VAL A 609 -39.62 -61.84 -30.99
CA VAL A 609 -38.36 -62.62 -30.81
C VAL A 609 -37.28 -62.40 -31.87
N GLY A 610 -36.85 -61.16 -32.01
CA GLY A 610 -35.50 -60.86 -32.47
C GLY A 610 -34.52 -60.87 -31.30
N VAL A 611 -33.81 -61.99 -31.05
CA VAL A 611 -32.41 -62.01 -30.58
C VAL A 611 -31.77 -63.35 -30.98
N ALA A 612 -31.29 -63.43 -32.22
CA ALA A 612 -30.05 -64.12 -32.62
C ALA A 612 -29.69 -63.67 -34.04
N VAL A 613 -29.69 -62.34 -34.22
CA VAL A 613 -29.38 -61.68 -35.51
C VAL A 613 -27.90 -61.32 -35.61
N ASP A 614 -27.10 -61.56 -34.56
CA ASP A 614 -25.65 -61.28 -34.61
C ASP A 614 -24.81 -62.37 -35.29
N ASP A 615 -25.33 -63.60 -35.43
CA ASP A 615 -24.67 -64.65 -36.23
C ASP A 615 -25.21 -64.76 -37.66
N LEU A 616 -26.27 -64.03 -38.01
CA LEU A 616 -26.86 -64.01 -39.36
C LEU A 616 -26.54 -62.74 -40.17
N PHE A 617 -25.92 -61.72 -39.56
CA PHE A 617 -25.51 -60.49 -40.27
C PHE A 617 -24.16 -60.60 -41.01
N ARG A 618 -23.52 -61.77 -41.05
CA ARG A 618 -22.28 -62.01 -41.84
C ARG A 618 -22.46 -62.79 -43.13
N LEU A 619 -23.68 -63.17 -43.53
CA LEU A 619 -23.94 -63.75 -44.84
C LEU A 619 -25.09 -63.01 -45.55
N HIS A 620 -24.73 -62.24 -46.58
CA HIS A 620 -25.57 -61.65 -47.65
C HIS A 620 -25.93 -60.16 -47.55
N SER A 621 -24.92 -59.29 -47.73
CA SER A 621 -25.02 -58.21 -48.73
C SER A 621 -24.09 -58.53 -49.90
N GLY A 622 -24.64 -58.99 -51.03
CA GLY A 622 -23.88 -59.31 -52.23
C GLY A 622 -23.61 -58.07 -53.10
N GLN A 623 -22.33 -57.86 -53.44
CA GLN A 623 -21.72 -57.20 -54.62
C GLN A 623 -20.35 -56.66 -54.16
N SER A 624 -19.17 -57.15 -54.54
CA SER A 624 -18.68 -57.61 -55.84
C SER A 624 -17.50 -58.58 -55.66
N ALA A 625 -17.35 -59.52 -56.60
CA ALA A 625 -16.20 -60.40 -56.70
C ALA A 625 -15.08 -59.71 -57.50
N ALA A 626 -13.84 -59.69 -56.98
CA ALA A 626 -12.59 -59.84 -57.74
C ALA A 626 -11.34 -59.74 -56.85
N THR A 627 -10.57 -60.83 -56.81
CA THR A 627 -9.10 -60.91 -56.68
C THR A 627 -8.50 -60.53 -55.31
N ALA A 628 -8.30 -61.47 -54.39
CA ALA A 628 -7.17 -62.43 -54.33
C ALA A 628 -5.78 -61.76 -54.26
N LEU A 629 -5.00 -62.17 -53.25
CA LEU A 629 -3.61 -61.83 -52.93
C LEU A 629 -3.34 -60.41 -52.36
N ALA A 630 -2.97 -60.35 -51.08
CA ALA A 630 -1.60 -60.01 -50.64
C ALA A 630 -1.58 -59.87 -49.11
N GLY A 631 -0.47 -60.30 -48.50
CA GLY A 631 -0.31 -60.33 -47.06
C GLY A 631 0.06 -58.99 -46.42
N THR A 632 0.26 -59.12 -45.11
CA THR A 632 1.06 -58.27 -44.21
C THR A 632 0.58 -56.86 -43.86
N VAL A 633 0.40 -56.72 -42.54
CA VAL A 633 0.68 -55.58 -41.65
C VAL A 633 1.83 -54.67 -42.13
N ASN A 634 1.74 -53.38 -41.75
CA ASN A 634 2.62 -52.20 -41.94
C ASN A 634 2.19 -51.33 -43.14
N ASP A 635 2.06 -50.00 -43.06
CA ASP A 635 2.78 -49.06 -42.21
C ASP A 635 2.03 -47.71 -42.09
N TYR A 636 2.25 -47.03 -40.96
CA TYR A 636 2.18 -45.57 -40.88
C TYR A 636 3.39 -45.00 -41.64
N LYS A 637 3.16 -44.04 -42.55
CA LYS A 637 3.80 -42.71 -42.52
C LYS A 637 3.26 -41.80 -43.63
N LEU A 638 2.52 -40.77 -43.20
CA LEU A 638 2.66 -39.41 -43.73
C LEU A 638 4.06 -38.90 -43.36
N GLY A 639 4.71 -38.26 -44.34
CA GLY A 639 5.61 -37.14 -44.07
C GLY A 639 4.84 -35.88 -43.74
#